data_AF-A0A4Q4SSC7-F1
#
_entry.id   AF-A0A4Q4SSC7-F1
#
_cell.length_a   1.000
_cell.length_b   1.000
_cell.length_c   1.000
_cell.angle_alpha   90.00
_cell.angle_beta   90.00
_cell.angle_gamma   90.00
#
_symmetry.space_group_name_H-M   'P 1'
#
loop_
_entity.id
_entity.type
_entity.pdbx_description
1 polymer ?
#
loop_
_entity_poly.entity_id
_entity_poly.type
_entity_poly.pdbx_seq_one_letter_code
_entity_poly.pdbx_strand_id
1 'polypeptide(L)'
;MVASPPPSTSAFARHVMNPLGFTKAYNFWLYIIFGGAFVGFALARMSYLDFSKNFCPADGASPGGNGAAPGECYYYLNFNRYKIGILLHLAGVLPASLLAVVQFTPFIRRRWIIVHRIGGYAALLLYLVGLAGALMIARHAFGGGLDVQSFVGVLGFGSLGCFIISYINVKRLQIEQHRAWMLRGWFYAGTIITSRFIVIIAAKIIASQDYYIVWSCAKIAATISGDVDLATSYPTCASFVNGTDPEAVSSVAATFAVGDAANTGAALNVVFGMALWVSLALHAFGVELYLHLTPKEAQRLRQISYQRQLEAGLRNPGSAGLTTDRLGDAEKWVPETSSKDSTSMQATEPTEPTEPNMVAETK
;
A
#
# COMPACT_ATOMS: atom_id res chain seq x y z
N MET A 1 8.41 -19.82 48.35
CA MET A 1 8.68 -18.96 47.18
C MET A 1 7.34 -18.69 46.50
N VAL A 2 6.72 -17.55 46.77
CA VAL A 2 5.46 -17.17 46.12
C VAL A 2 5.82 -16.56 44.77
N ALA A 3 5.45 -17.25 43.69
CA ALA A 3 5.64 -16.74 42.34
C ALA A 3 4.82 -15.46 42.17
N SER A 4 5.49 -14.37 41.80
CA SER A 4 4.84 -13.10 41.46
C SER A 4 3.78 -13.34 40.39
N PRO A 5 2.59 -12.73 40.51
CA PRO A 5 1.56 -12.87 39.49
C PRO A 5 2.08 -12.34 38.16
N PRO A 6 1.67 -12.94 37.01
CA PRO A 6 2.10 -12.45 35.71
C PRO A 6 1.70 -10.97 35.57
N PRO A 7 2.59 -10.12 35.03
CA PRO A 7 2.28 -8.70 34.88
C PRO A 7 1.00 -8.57 34.06
N SER A 8 0.05 -7.75 34.52
CA SER A 8 -1.15 -7.43 33.76
C SER A 8 -0.75 -7.05 32.33
N THR A 9 -1.54 -7.46 31.33
CA THR A 9 -1.31 -7.13 29.92
C THR A 9 -1.03 -5.63 29.70
N SER A 10 -1.53 -4.75 30.58
CA SER A 10 -1.27 -3.30 30.58
C SER A 10 0.14 -2.87 31.01
N ALA A 11 0.84 -3.66 31.83
CA ALA A 11 2.19 -3.37 32.32
C ALA A 11 3.25 -3.76 31.28
N PHE A 12 3.09 -4.95 30.66
CA PHE A 12 3.92 -5.38 29.53
C PHE A 12 3.75 -4.44 28.32
N ALA A 13 2.51 -4.09 27.98
CA ALA A 13 2.24 -3.12 26.93
C ALA A 13 2.93 -1.77 27.22
N ARG A 14 2.90 -1.27 28.46
CA ARG A 14 3.60 -0.01 28.83
C ARG A 14 5.11 -0.09 28.64
N HIS A 15 5.72 -1.23 28.99
CA HIS A 15 7.17 -1.40 28.91
C HIS A 15 7.67 -1.48 27.45
N VAL A 16 6.87 -2.01 26.53
CA VAL A 16 7.19 -2.10 25.09
C VAL A 16 6.72 -0.86 24.31
N MET A 17 5.59 -0.25 24.69
CA MET A 17 5.02 0.93 24.03
C MET A 17 5.85 2.20 24.25
N ASN A 18 6.38 2.40 25.46
CA ASN A 18 7.07 3.64 25.84
C ASN A 18 8.41 3.85 25.11
N PRO A 19 9.27 2.83 24.90
CA PRO A 19 10.49 2.96 24.09
C PRO A 19 10.23 3.31 22.62
N LEU A 20 9.19 2.72 22.01
CA LEU A 20 8.72 3.09 20.67
C LEU A 20 7.96 4.43 20.66
N GLY A 21 7.60 4.88 21.87
CA GLY A 21 6.91 6.10 22.24
C GLY A 21 5.52 6.25 21.63
N PHE A 22 4.75 5.15 21.66
CA PHE A 22 3.31 5.21 21.50
C PHE A 22 2.67 5.65 22.82
N THR A 23 1.84 6.68 22.77
CA THR A 23 1.11 7.18 23.95
C THR A 23 -0.25 6.49 24.13
N LYS A 24 -0.76 5.81 23.10
CA LYS A 24 -2.05 5.12 23.11
C LYS A 24 -1.89 3.68 22.62
N ALA A 25 -2.49 2.73 23.34
CA ALA A 25 -2.35 1.30 23.06
C ALA A 25 -2.90 0.90 21.68
N TYR A 26 -4.02 1.49 21.23
CA TYR A 26 -4.56 1.16 19.91
C TYR A 26 -3.60 1.53 18.77
N ASN A 27 -2.88 2.65 18.85
CA ASN A 27 -1.89 3.03 17.84
C ASN A 27 -0.72 2.05 17.82
N PHE A 28 -0.34 1.51 18.97
CA PHE A 28 0.68 0.48 19.06
C PHE A 28 0.22 -0.83 18.40
N TRP A 29 -1.00 -1.29 18.68
CA TRP A 29 -1.53 -2.50 18.04
C TRP A 29 -1.70 -2.35 16.53
N LEU A 30 -2.20 -1.19 16.06
CA LEU A 30 -2.26 -0.89 14.63
C LEU A 30 -0.85 -0.92 13.99
N TYR A 31 0.14 -0.33 14.67
CA TYR A 31 1.53 -0.38 14.21
C TYR A 31 2.08 -1.81 14.13
N ILE A 32 1.79 -2.66 15.12
CA ILE A 32 2.21 -4.08 15.09
C ILE A 32 1.51 -4.83 13.97
N ILE A 33 0.20 -4.65 13.77
CA ILE A 33 -0.55 -5.34 12.72
C ILE A 33 -0.05 -4.91 11.33
N PHE A 34 -0.10 -3.61 11.02
CA PHE A 34 0.24 -3.12 9.69
C PHE A 34 1.75 -3.06 9.47
N GLY A 35 2.50 -2.50 10.42
CA GLY A 35 3.96 -2.42 10.33
C GLY A 35 4.62 -3.78 10.43
N GLY A 36 4.12 -4.67 11.31
CA GLY A 36 4.59 -6.05 11.38
C GLY A 36 4.27 -6.84 10.12
N ALA A 37 3.10 -6.63 9.49
CA ALA A 37 2.80 -7.23 8.19
C ALA A 37 3.78 -6.77 7.10
N PHE A 38 4.12 -5.48 7.06
CA PHE A 38 5.16 -4.96 6.15
C PHE A 38 6.53 -5.58 6.39
N VAL A 39 7.00 -5.63 7.64
CA VAL A 39 8.30 -6.24 7.98
C VAL A 39 8.29 -7.73 7.65
N GLY A 40 7.25 -8.46 8.06
CA GLY A 40 7.13 -9.89 7.81
C GLY A 40 7.12 -10.20 6.31
N PHE A 41 6.33 -9.46 5.53
CA PHE A 41 6.28 -9.62 4.08
C PHE A 41 7.64 -9.29 3.43
N ALA A 42 8.24 -8.16 3.79
CA ALA A 42 9.50 -7.71 3.21
C ALA A 42 10.64 -8.71 3.48
N LEU A 43 10.76 -9.19 4.72
CA LEU A 43 11.78 -10.17 5.10
C LEU A 43 11.53 -11.53 4.44
N ALA A 44 10.28 -12.00 4.40
CA ALA A 44 9.92 -13.27 3.76
C ALA A 44 10.19 -13.26 2.25
N ARG A 45 10.19 -12.09 1.60
CA ARG A 45 10.43 -11.94 0.16
C ARG A 45 11.82 -11.42 -0.19
N MET A 46 12.68 -11.14 0.80
CA MET A 46 14.03 -10.64 0.57
C MET A 46 14.89 -11.64 -0.24
N SER A 47 14.66 -12.93 -0.04
CA SER A 47 15.33 -14.01 -0.78
C SER A 47 15.08 -13.96 -2.29
N TYR A 48 14.01 -13.29 -2.74
CA TYR A 48 13.68 -13.17 -4.16
C TYR A 48 14.65 -12.27 -4.94
N LEU A 49 15.46 -11.47 -4.25
CA LEU A 49 16.55 -10.72 -4.88
C LEU A 49 17.65 -11.64 -5.42
N ASP A 50 17.79 -12.85 -4.87
CA ASP A 50 18.61 -13.90 -5.44
C ASP A 50 17.85 -14.59 -6.58
N PHE A 51 17.85 -13.91 -7.74
CA PHE A 51 17.00 -14.23 -8.87
C PHE A 51 17.18 -15.66 -9.37
N SER A 52 18.42 -16.05 -9.67
CA SER A 52 18.72 -17.33 -10.32
C SER A 52 18.72 -18.52 -9.36
N LYS A 53 18.66 -18.30 -8.05
CA LYS A 53 18.66 -19.37 -7.05
C LYS A 53 17.31 -19.57 -6.39
N ASN A 54 16.62 -18.49 -6.04
CA ASN A 54 15.38 -18.54 -5.28
C ASN A 54 14.16 -18.13 -6.12
N PHE A 55 14.25 -17.04 -6.89
CA PHE A 55 13.06 -16.50 -7.55
C PHE A 55 12.65 -17.28 -8.80
N CYS A 56 13.59 -17.46 -9.73
CA CYS A 56 13.45 -18.23 -10.96
C CYS A 56 14.72 -19.06 -11.20
N PRO A 57 14.83 -20.24 -10.58
CA PRO A 57 15.98 -21.12 -10.78
C PRO A 57 16.03 -21.67 -12.20
N ALA A 58 17.24 -21.84 -12.73
CA ALA A 58 17.44 -22.45 -14.05
C ALA A 58 17.07 -23.95 -14.06
N ASP A 59 17.23 -24.62 -12.91
CA ASP A 59 17.02 -26.06 -12.76
C ASP A 59 15.55 -26.45 -12.47
N GLY A 60 14.62 -25.50 -12.61
CA GLY A 60 13.19 -25.69 -12.33
C GLY A 60 12.70 -25.03 -11.05
N ALA A 61 11.46 -25.31 -10.64
CA ALA A 61 10.84 -24.66 -9.48
C ALA A 61 11.62 -24.90 -8.18
N SER A 62 11.81 -23.87 -7.36
CA SER A 62 12.51 -24.00 -6.08
C SER A 62 11.80 -25.02 -5.16
N PRO A 63 12.56 -25.92 -4.50
CA PRO A 63 12.01 -26.81 -3.49
C PRO A 63 11.26 -26.01 -2.40
N GLY A 64 9.96 -26.27 -2.24
CA GLY A 64 9.13 -25.63 -1.21
C GLY A 64 8.31 -24.40 -1.64
N GLY A 65 8.21 -24.10 -2.94
CA GLY A 65 7.29 -23.06 -3.44
C GLY A 65 7.67 -21.62 -3.09
N ASN A 66 8.93 -21.40 -2.69
CA ASN A 66 9.49 -20.08 -2.37
C ASN A 66 10.10 -19.40 -3.61
N GLY A 67 9.36 -19.34 -4.70
CA GLY A 67 9.78 -18.68 -5.95
C GLY A 67 8.65 -17.87 -6.59
N ALA A 68 8.81 -17.50 -7.86
CA ALA A 68 7.72 -16.92 -8.63
C ALA A 68 6.55 -17.90 -8.79
N ALA A 69 5.35 -17.38 -9.03
CA ALA A 69 4.20 -18.24 -9.30
C ALA A 69 4.44 -19.07 -10.59
N PRO A 70 3.85 -20.27 -10.70
CA PRO A 70 4.03 -21.11 -11.89
C PRO A 70 3.72 -20.35 -13.19
N GLY A 71 4.62 -20.48 -14.16
CA GLY A 71 4.54 -19.81 -15.47
C GLY A 71 5.03 -18.37 -15.53
N GLU A 72 5.31 -17.70 -14.40
CA GLU A 72 5.87 -16.34 -14.42
C GLU A 72 7.32 -16.33 -14.91
N CYS A 73 8.11 -17.34 -14.53
CA CYS A 73 9.53 -17.40 -14.87
C CYS A 73 9.79 -17.52 -16.38
N TYR A 74 8.83 -18.02 -17.17
CA TYR A 74 8.92 -17.98 -18.63
C TYR A 74 9.22 -16.56 -19.13
N TYR A 75 8.53 -15.54 -18.61
CA TYR A 75 8.75 -14.17 -19.04
C TYR A 75 10.04 -13.58 -18.46
N TYR A 76 10.33 -13.86 -17.19
CA TYR A 76 11.52 -13.30 -16.52
C TYR A 76 12.83 -13.90 -16.97
N LEU A 77 12.83 -15.14 -17.50
CA LEU A 77 14.03 -15.79 -18.02
C LEU A 77 14.27 -15.47 -19.50
N ASN A 78 13.22 -15.37 -20.31
CA ASN A 78 13.36 -15.21 -21.76
C ASN A 78 13.44 -13.75 -22.23
N PHE A 79 12.98 -12.78 -21.42
CA PHE A 79 12.93 -11.38 -21.83
C PHE A 79 13.59 -10.46 -20.81
N ASN A 80 14.69 -9.82 -21.24
CA ASN A 80 15.49 -8.92 -20.40
C ASN A 80 14.67 -7.78 -19.77
N ARG A 81 13.69 -7.24 -20.50
CA ARG A 81 12.77 -6.21 -19.96
C ARG A 81 12.09 -6.70 -18.69
N TYR A 82 11.53 -7.91 -18.69
CA TYR A 82 10.77 -8.40 -17.55
C TYR A 82 11.68 -8.81 -16.40
N LYS A 83 12.88 -9.36 -16.70
CA LYS A 83 13.92 -9.61 -15.70
C LYS A 83 14.35 -8.34 -14.96
N ILE A 84 14.68 -7.29 -15.72
CA ILE A 84 15.08 -6.00 -15.15
C ILE A 84 13.91 -5.42 -14.36
N GLY A 85 12.70 -5.47 -14.92
CA GLY A 85 11.49 -4.95 -14.28
C GLY A 85 11.22 -5.59 -12.91
N ILE A 86 11.26 -6.93 -12.81
CA ILE A 86 11.00 -7.60 -11.52
C ILE A 86 12.12 -7.35 -10.50
N LEU A 87 13.39 -7.26 -10.94
CA LEU A 87 14.50 -6.91 -10.06
C LEU A 87 14.38 -5.49 -9.52
N LEU A 88 14.07 -4.51 -10.38
CA LEU A 88 13.82 -3.13 -9.96
C LEU A 88 12.61 -3.05 -9.02
N HIS A 89 11.55 -3.80 -9.32
CA HIS A 89 10.37 -3.86 -8.48
C HIS A 89 10.73 -4.34 -7.06
N LEU A 90 11.35 -5.51 -6.94
CA LEU A 90 11.73 -6.11 -5.66
C LEU A 90 12.76 -5.28 -4.90
N ALA A 91 13.83 -4.84 -5.58
CA ALA A 91 14.89 -4.04 -4.98
C ALA A 91 14.43 -2.64 -4.57
N GLY A 92 13.34 -2.13 -5.15
CA GLY A 92 12.68 -0.92 -4.70
C GLY A 92 11.75 -1.18 -3.51
N VAL A 93 10.70 -1.99 -3.70
CA VAL A 93 9.59 -2.08 -2.75
C VAL A 93 9.94 -2.75 -1.43
N LEU A 94 10.83 -3.75 -1.43
CA LEU A 94 11.21 -4.48 -0.21
C LEU A 94 11.94 -3.56 0.79
N PRO A 95 13.06 -2.90 0.44
CA PRO A 95 13.69 -1.96 1.36
C PRO A 95 12.81 -0.72 1.63
N ALA A 96 12.04 -0.23 0.65
CA ALA A 96 11.14 0.91 0.85
C ALA A 96 10.11 0.62 1.95
N SER A 97 9.54 -0.59 1.98
CA SER A 97 8.58 -0.99 3.01
C SER A 97 9.19 -1.09 4.41
N LEU A 98 10.41 -1.61 4.55
CA LEU A 98 11.13 -1.63 5.82
C LEU A 98 11.40 -0.20 6.32
N LEU A 99 11.84 0.69 5.42
CA LEU A 99 12.04 2.09 5.76
C LEU A 99 10.73 2.78 6.16
N ALA A 100 9.62 2.48 5.49
CA ALA A 100 8.31 3.03 5.84
C ALA A 100 7.92 2.71 7.29
N VAL A 101 8.14 1.48 7.74
CA VAL A 101 7.88 1.08 9.14
C VAL A 101 8.75 1.87 10.12
N VAL A 102 10.03 2.08 9.80
CA VAL A 102 10.91 2.96 10.57
C VAL A 102 10.37 4.40 10.60
N GLN A 103 9.85 4.91 9.47
CA GLN A 103 9.28 6.25 9.39
C GLN A 103 8.03 6.45 10.25
N PHE A 104 7.19 5.42 10.36
CA PHE A 104 5.98 5.46 11.19
C PHE A 104 6.23 5.19 12.67
N THR A 105 7.44 4.79 13.06
CA THR A 105 7.83 4.65 14.47
C THR A 105 7.92 6.04 15.14
N PRO A 106 7.05 6.36 16.12
CA PRO A 106 6.98 7.71 16.70
C PRO A 106 8.29 8.17 17.37
N PHE A 107 9.05 7.24 17.97
CA PHE A 107 10.36 7.52 18.57
C PHE A 107 11.35 8.13 17.57
N ILE A 108 11.42 7.59 16.35
CA ILE A 108 12.35 8.03 15.32
C ILE A 108 12.09 9.50 14.97
N ARG A 109 10.83 9.88 14.73
CA ARG A 109 10.50 11.27 14.42
C ARG A 109 10.80 12.23 15.57
N ARG A 110 10.56 11.83 16.83
CA ARG A 110 10.74 12.72 17.99
C ARG A 110 12.19 12.87 18.40
N ARG A 111 13.01 11.81 18.30
CA ARG A 111 14.39 11.81 18.79
C ARG A 111 15.42 11.88 17.67
N TRP A 112 15.16 11.24 16.54
CA TRP A 112 16.09 11.06 15.42
C TRP A 112 15.53 11.65 14.12
N ILE A 113 15.22 12.94 14.15
CA ILE A 113 14.57 13.62 13.03
C ILE A 113 15.38 13.58 11.72
N ILE A 114 16.71 13.54 11.79
CA ILE A 114 17.57 13.41 10.62
C ILE A 114 17.37 12.05 9.95
N VAL A 115 17.31 10.97 10.74
CA VAL A 115 17.01 9.62 10.25
C VAL A 115 15.62 9.58 9.60
N HIS A 116 14.63 10.25 10.19
CA HIS A 116 13.30 10.35 9.59
C HIS A 116 13.32 11.05 8.21
N ARG A 117 14.07 12.15 8.09
CA ARG A 117 14.15 12.91 6.83
C ARG A 117 14.87 12.11 5.73
N ILE A 118 16.06 11.59 6.03
CA ILE A 118 16.87 10.85 5.05
C ILE A 118 16.16 9.54 4.66
N GLY A 119 15.68 8.79 5.65
CA GLY A 119 14.96 7.54 5.42
C GLY A 119 13.64 7.76 4.67
N GLY A 120 12.95 8.88 4.93
CA GLY A 120 11.78 9.28 4.15
C GLY A 120 12.10 9.51 2.68
N TYR A 121 13.14 10.28 2.35
CA TYR A 121 13.53 10.49 0.95
C TYR A 121 14.00 9.20 0.27
N ALA A 122 14.77 8.37 0.97
CA ALA A 122 15.19 7.07 0.47
C ALA A 122 13.99 6.16 0.17
N ALA A 123 12.99 6.12 1.06
CA ALA A 123 11.78 5.33 0.84
C ALA A 123 10.97 5.80 -0.39
N LEU A 124 10.86 7.12 -0.61
CA LEU A 124 10.20 7.67 -1.80
C LEU A 124 10.97 7.37 -3.09
N LEU A 125 12.30 7.47 -3.08
CA LEU A 125 13.13 7.13 -4.23
C LEU A 125 13.03 5.64 -4.57
N LEU A 126 13.13 4.77 -3.57
CA LEU A 126 12.99 3.33 -3.74
C LEU A 126 11.58 2.95 -4.24
N TYR A 127 10.55 3.66 -3.80
CA TYR A 127 9.21 3.51 -4.35
C TYR A 127 9.16 3.84 -5.85
N LEU A 128 9.79 4.93 -6.30
CA LEU A 128 9.85 5.28 -7.73
C LEU A 128 10.55 4.19 -8.56
N VAL A 129 11.68 3.66 -8.05
CA VAL A 129 12.37 2.53 -8.68
C VAL A 129 11.47 1.31 -8.74
N GLY A 130 10.79 1.00 -7.63
CA GLY A 130 9.87 -0.12 -7.53
C GLY A 130 8.65 0.00 -8.45
N LEU A 131 8.13 1.21 -8.65
CA LEU A 131 7.03 1.54 -9.54
C LEU A 131 7.45 1.40 -11.01
N ALA A 132 8.63 1.91 -11.38
CA ALA A 132 9.16 1.72 -12.74
C ALA A 132 9.28 0.22 -13.07
N GLY A 133 9.82 -0.58 -12.15
CA GLY A 133 9.87 -2.03 -12.27
C GLY A 133 8.49 -2.68 -12.41
N ALA A 134 7.51 -2.26 -11.59
CA ALA A 134 6.14 -2.76 -11.65
C ALA A 134 5.47 -2.50 -13.01
N LEU A 135 5.63 -1.29 -13.57
CA LEU A 135 5.09 -0.93 -14.88
C LEU A 135 5.75 -1.72 -16.02
N MET A 136 7.04 -2.08 -15.88
CA MET A 136 7.73 -2.90 -16.87
C MET A 136 7.16 -4.32 -16.95
N ILE A 137 6.70 -4.89 -15.84
CA ILE A 137 6.21 -6.29 -15.74
C ILE A 137 4.68 -6.42 -15.76
N ALA A 138 3.92 -5.32 -15.68
CA ALA A 138 2.47 -5.34 -15.48
C ALA A 138 1.70 -6.20 -16.50
N ARG A 139 2.18 -6.27 -17.75
CA ARG A 139 1.58 -7.07 -18.84
C ARG A 139 1.65 -8.59 -18.62
N HIS A 140 2.53 -9.07 -17.73
CA HIS A 140 2.69 -10.51 -17.49
C HIS A 140 2.57 -10.91 -16.03
N ALA A 141 2.56 -9.96 -15.10
CA ALA A 141 2.42 -10.25 -13.67
C ALA A 141 1.12 -11.01 -13.39
N PHE A 142 1.24 -12.30 -13.03
CA PHE A 142 0.14 -13.23 -12.81
C PHE A 142 -0.86 -13.20 -13.99
N GLY A 143 -0.34 -13.30 -15.21
CA GLY A 143 -1.11 -13.27 -16.46
C GLY A 143 -1.36 -11.87 -17.03
N GLY A 144 -1.26 -10.82 -16.20
CA GLY A 144 -1.25 -9.42 -16.64
C GLY A 144 -2.46 -8.99 -17.46
N GLY A 145 -3.64 -9.52 -17.12
CA GLY A 145 -4.91 -9.08 -17.69
C GLY A 145 -5.15 -7.57 -17.49
N LEU A 146 -6.15 -7.02 -18.19
CA LEU A 146 -6.48 -5.60 -18.08
C LEU A 146 -6.91 -5.21 -16.66
N ASP A 147 -7.48 -6.13 -15.90
CA ASP A 147 -7.76 -6.02 -14.47
C ASP A 147 -6.49 -5.79 -13.63
N VAL A 148 -5.41 -6.52 -13.90
CA VAL A 148 -4.11 -6.35 -13.25
C VAL A 148 -3.43 -5.07 -13.71
N GLN A 149 -3.39 -4.79 -15.01
CA GLN A 149 -2.74 -3.59 -15.54
C GLN A 149 -3.41 -2.31 -15.07
N SER A 150 -4.75 -2.27 -15.08
CA SER A 150 -5.51 -1.13 -14.56
C SER A 150 -5.27 -0.94 -13.07
N PHE A 151 -5.22 -2.03 -12.29
CA PHE A 151 -4.84 -1.95 -10.88
C PHE A 151 -3.42 -1.39 -10.70
N VAL A 152 -2.42 -1.89 -11.43
CA VAL A 152 -1.04 -1.41 -11.31
C VAL A 152 -0.95 0.09 -11.63
N GLY A 153 -1.67 0.55 -12.66
CA GLY A 153 -1.79 1.97 -12.98
C GLY A 153 -2.41 2.78 -11.84
N VAL A 154 -3.60 2.38 -11.37
CA VAL A 154 -4.33 3.10 -10.30
C VAL A 154 -3.57 3.10 -8.98
N LEU A 155 -3.07 1.94 -8.55
CA LEU A 155 -2.27 1.81 -7.33
C LEU A 155 -0.99 2.64 -7.44
N GLY A 156 -0.26 2.47 -8.53
CA GLY A 156 1.04 3.09 -8.76
C GLY A 156 0.97 4.61 -8.81
N PHE A 157 0.13 5.14 -9.69
CA PHE A 157 -0.04 6.59 -9.82
C PHE A 157 -0.81 7.20 -8.65
N GLY A 158 -1.76 6.49 -8.05
CA GLY A 158 -2.48 6.95 -6.85
C GLY A 158 -1.54 7.12 -5.64
N SER A 159 -0.70 6.12 -5.39
CA SER A 159 0.31 6.17 -4.32
C SER A 159 1.38 7.22 -4.61
N LEU A 160 1.85 7.34 -5.86
CA LEU A 160 2.77 8.39 -6.28
C LEU A 160 2.18 9.79 -6.06
N GLY A 161 0.92 10.00 -6.44
CA GLY A 161 0.19 11.25 -6.20
C GLY A 161 0.15 11.59 -4.71
N CYS A 162 -0.15 10.61 -3.85
CA CYS A 162 -0.11 10.79 -2.40
C CYS A 162 1.29 11.22 -1.91
N PHE A 163 2.35 10.60 -2.41
CA PHE A 163 3.71 10.95 -2.02
C PHE A 163 4.14 12.33 -2.51
N ILE A 164 3.74 12.74 -3.73
CA ILE A 164 3.99 14.09 -4.26
C ILE A 164 3.29 15.13 -3.39
N ILE A 165 1.99 14.95 -3.11
CA ILE A 165 1.22 15.87 -2.26
C ILE A 165 1.83 15.94 -0.86
N SER A 166 2.22 14.80 -0.31
CA SER A 166 2.87 14.74 1.00
C SER A 166 4.23 15.46 1.02
N TYR A 167 5.03 15.32 -0.04
CA TYR A 167 6.30 16.01 -0.21
C TYR A 167 6.12 17.54 -0.28
N ILE A 168 5.15 18.02 -1.08
CA ILE A 168 4.84 19.45 -1.17
C ILE A 168 4.45 20.02 0.20
N ASN A 169 3.60 19.30 0.93
CA ASN A 169 3.14 19.71 2.25
C ASN A 169 4.27 19.76 3.29
N VAL A 170 5.18 18.78 3.32
CA VAL A 170 6.30 18.81 4.28
C VAL A 170 7.30 19.92 3.98
N LYS A 171 7.51 20.26 2.71
CA LYS A 171 8.34 21.42 2.31
C LYS A 171 7.72 22.75 2.73
N ARG A 172 6.39 22.80 2.84
CA ARG A 172 5.63 23.94 3.37
C ARG A 172 5.37 23.85 4.87
N LEU A 173 6.03 22.93 5.57
CA LEU A 173 5.87 22.68 7.01
C LEU A 173 4.42 22.37 7.43
N GLN A 174 3.59 21.88 6.50
CA GLN A 174 2.20 21.48 6.73
C GLN A 174 2.16 19.99 7.13
N ILE A 175 2.45 19.73 8.40
CA ILE A 175 2.80 18.40 8.91
C ILE A 175 1.58 17.47 8.97
N GLU A 176 0.40 18.02 9.25
CA GLU A 176 -0.85 17.24 9.31
C GLU A 176 -1.23 16.68 7.93
N GLN A 177 -1.12 17.49 6.87
CA GLN A 177 -1.34 17.03 5.50
C GLN A 177 -0.24 16.06 5.07
N HIS A 178 1.03 16.36 5.36
CA HIS A 178 2.12 15.43 5.10
C HIS A 178 1.85 14.04 5.68
N ARG A 179 1.44 13.97 6.96
CA ARG A 179 1.07 12.72 7.63
C ARG A 179 -0.10 12.03 6.93
N ALA A 180 -1.18 12.76 6.66
CA ALA A 180 -2.39 12.18 6.08
C ALA A 180 -2.12 11.56 4.70
N TRP A 181 -1.37 12.26 3.85
CA TRP A 181 -1.02 11.77 2.51
C TRP A 181 0.06 10.69 2.53
N MET A 182 1.01 10.70 3.49
CA MET A 182 1.92 9.56 3.67
C MET A 182 1.16 8.29 4.07
N LEU A 183 0.19 8.41 4.98
CA LEU A 183 -0.63 7.28 5.39
C LEU A 183 -1.40 6.69 4.21
N ARG A 184 -2.06 7.53 3.39
CA ARG A 184 -2.75 7.07 2.18
C ARG A 184 -1.83 6.29 1.25
N GLY A 185 -0.70 6.89 0.86
CA GLY A 185 0.24 6.26 -0.08
C GLY A 185 0.79 4.92 0.42
N TRP A 186 1.18 4.83 1.69
CA TRP A 186 1.70 3.58 2.25
C TRP A 186 0.61 2.53 2.50
N PHE A 187 -0.61 2.93 2.88
CA PHE A 187 -1.71 1.98 2.97
C PHE A 187 -2.10 1.43 1.61
N TYR A 188 -2.15 2.26 0.57
CA TYR A 188 -2.36 1.79 -0.80
C TYR A 188 -1.26 0.81 -1.19
N ALA A 189 0.02 1.15 -1.01
CA ALA A 189 1.13 0.23 -1.30
C ALA A 189 1.03 -1.10 -0.53
N GLY A 190 0.51 -1.07 0.69
CA GLY A 190 0.28 -2.26 1.54
C GLY A 190 -0.80 -3.22 1.02
N THR A 191 -1.63 -2.82 0.06
CA THR A 191 -2.68 -3.64 -0.57
C THR A 191 -2.15 -4.98 -1.10
N ILE A 192 -0.89 -5.01 -1.56
CA ILE A 192 -0.25 -6.24 -2.05
C ILE A 192 -0.21 -7.34 -0.98
N ILE A 193 0.01 -6.98 0.29
CA ILE A 193 0.09 -7.97 1.38
C ILE A 193 -1.28 -8.62 1.58
N THR A 194 -2.34 -7.82 1.70
CA THR A 194 -3.72 -8.29 1.84
C THR A 194 -4.15 -9.13 0.64
N SER A 195 -3.76 -8.73 -0.57
CA SER A 195 -4.10 -9.46 -1.80
C SER A 195 -3.58 -10.90 -1.78
N ARG A 196 -2.44 -11.19 -1.13
CA ARG A 196 -1.92 -12.56 -1.05
C ARG A 196 -2.84 -13.49 -0.28
N PHE A 197 -3.48 -13.01 0.79
CA PHE A 197 -4.46 -13.80 1.53
C PHE A 197 -5.72 -14.02 0.71
N ILE A 198 -6.23 -12.97 0.05
CA ILE A 198 -7.44 -13.07 -0.79
C ILE A 198 -7.21 -14.02 -1.97
N VAL A 199 -6.05 -13.97 -2.64
CA VAL A 199 -5.70 -14.90 -3.72
C VAL A 199 -5.76 -16.34 -3.24
N ILE A 200 -5.14 -16.67 -2.10
CA ILE A 200 -5.11 -18.05 -1.59
C ILE A 200 -6.52 -18.53 -1.28
N ILE A 201 -7.36 -17.69 -0.66
CA ILE A 201 -8.75 -18.04 -0.33
C ILE A 201 -9.59 -18.20 -1.60
N ALA A 202 -9.54 -17.23 -2.51
CA ALA A 202 -10.32 -17.22 -3.73
C ALA A 202 -9.93 -18.39 -4.64
N ALA A 203 -8.64 -18.65 -4.82
CA ALA A 203 -8.17 -19.76 -5.62
C ALA A 203 -8.65 -21.11 -5.05
N LYS A 204 -8.70 -21.28 -3.72
CA LYS A 204 -9.24 -22.50 -3.10
C LYS A 204 -10.75 -22.66 -3.34
N ILE A 205 -11.49 -21.56 -3.34
CA ILE A 205 -12.94 -21.56 -3.59
C ILE A 205 -13.23 -22.00 -5.04
N ILE A 206 -12.45 -21.51 -6.00
CA ILE A 206 -12.68 -21.82 -7.42
C ILE A 206 -12.04 -23.13 -7.88
N ALA A 207 -11.15 -23.74 -7.08
CA ALA A 207 -10.39 -24.93 -7.49
C ALA A 207 -11.25 -26.16 -7.79
N SER A 208 -12.52 -26.17 -7.35
CA SER A 208 -13.52 -27.20 -7.66
C SER A 208 -14.62 -26.68 -8.58
N GLN A 209 -14.40 -25.55 -9.22
CA GLN A 209 -15.33 -24.91 -10.16
C GLN A 209 -14.70 -24.92 -11.56
N ASP A 210 -15.51 -24.96 -12.61
CA ASP A 210 -15.08 -25.10 -14.00
C ASP A 210 -14.51 -23.78 -14.58
N TYR A 211 -13.54 -23.16 -13.88
CA TYR A 211 -12.82 -21.98 -14.37
C TYR A 211 -11.62 -22.38 -15.23
N TYR A 212 -11.46 -21.65 -16.32
CA TYR A 212 -10.35 -21.81 -17.25
C TYR A 212 -9.78 -20.44 -17.62
N ILE A 213 -8.50 -20.43 -17.96
CA ILE A 213 -7.83 -19.25 -18.53
C ILE A 213 -6.98 -19.68 -19.72
N VAL A 214 -6.76 -18.78 -20.67
CA VAL A 214 -5.96 -19.04 -21.87
C VAL A 214 -4.51 -18.66 -21.62
N TRP A 215 -3.59 -19.59 -21.84
CA TRP A 215 -2.14 -19.37 -21.83
C TRP A 215 -1.53 -19.74 -23.19
N SER A 216 -0.42 -19.08 -23.56
CA SER A 216 0.41 -19.51 -24.69
C SER A 216 1.01 -20.89 -24.43
N CYS A 217 1.08 -21.73 -25.46
CA CYS A 217 1.69 -23.06 -25.38
C CYS A 217 3.16 -23.01 -24.95
N ALA A 218 3.92 -21.98 -25.34
CA ALA A 218 5.29 -21.77 -24.86
C ALA A 218 5.38 -21.59 -23.33
N LYS A 219 4.46 -20.81 -22.74
CA LYS A 219 4.36 -20.64 -21.29
C LYS A 219 4.00 -21.96 -20.60
N ILE A 220 3.06 -22.73 -21.16
CA ILE A 220 2.67 -24.03 -20.62
C ILE A 220 3.86 -24.99 -20.65
N ALA A 221 4.53 -25.12 -21.81
CA ALA A 221 5.71 -25.95 -22.00
C ALA A 221 6.83 -25.64 -20.99
N ALA A 222 7.04 -24.35 -20.68
CA ALA A 222 8.03 -23.91 -19.71
C ALA A 222 7.60 -24.09 -18.24
N THR A 223 6.34 -24.46 -17.98
CA THR A 223 5.77 -24.58 -16.63
C THR A 223 5.57 -26.03 -16.21
N ILE A 224 5.15 -26.90 -17.14
CA ILE A 224 4.92 -28.32 -16.87
C ILE A 224 6.24 -29.06 -16.61
N SER A 225 6.17 -30.18 -15.89
CA SER A 225 7.33 -31.04 -15.67
C SER A 225 7.70 -31.80 -16.96
N GLY A 226 8.98 -32.15 -17.10
CA GLY A 226 9.51 -32.74 -18.34
C GLY A 226 8.98 -34.14 -18.69
N ASP A 227 8.29 -34.79 -17.77
CA ASP A 227 7.60 -36.07 -17.95
C ASP A 227 6.17 -35.92 -18.50
N VAL A 228 5.61 -34.70 -18.52
CA VAL A 228 4.27 -34.43 -19.06
C VAL A 228 4.36 -34.13 -20.55
N ASP A 229 3.70 -34.94 -21.38
CA ASP A 229 3.60 -34.67 -22.82
C ASP A 229 2.62 -33.52 -23.09
N LEU A 230 3.15 -32.44 -23.67
CA LEU A 230 2.42 -31.19 -23.91
C LEU A 230 1.24 -31.40 -24.88
N ALA A 231 1.47 -32.10 -26.00
CA ALA A 231 0.45 -32.26 -27.03
C ALA A 231 -0.69 -33.20 -26.60
N THR A 232 -0.40 -34.18 -25.76
CA THR A 232 -1.43 -35.05 -25.17
C THR A 232 -2.26 -34.31 -24.12
N SER A 233 -1.61 -33.53 -23.25
CA SER A 233 -2.29 -32.83 -22.14
C SER A 233 -3.01 -31.56 -22.62
N TYR A 234 -2.48 -30.90 -23.65
CA TYR A 234 -3.02 -29.69 -24.26
C TYR A 234 -3.05 -29.86 -25.79
N PRO A 235 -4.09 -30.51 -26.36
CA PRO A 235 -4.13 -30.84 -27.78
C PRO A 235 -3.96 -29.67 -28.75
N THR A 236 -4.39 -28.46 -28.37
CA THR A 236 -4.19 -27.26 -29.20
C THR A 236 -2.73 -26.85 -29.29
N CYS A 237 -1.85 -27.32 -28.40
CA CYS A 237 -0.42 -27.09 -28.45
C CYS A 237 0.35 -28.02 -29.39
N ALA A 238 -0.33 -28.95 -30.09
CA ALA A 238 0.32 -29.79 -31.09
C ALA A 238 0.94 -28.96 -32.24
N SER A 239 0.31 -27.84 -32.62
CA SER A 239 0.82 -26.90 -33.63
C SER A 239 2.05 -26.13 -33.16
N PHE A 240 2.17 -25.89 -31.84
CA PHE A 240 3.38 -25.33 -31.25
C PHE A 240 4.53 -26.34 -31.26
N VAL A 241 4.25 -27.61 -30.90
CA VAL A 241 5.27 -28.68 -30.86
C VAL A 241 5.83 -28.99 -32.25
N ASN A 242 4.97 -29.05 -33.27
CA ASN A 242 5.41 -29.33 -34.64
C ASN A 242 5.93 -28.07 -35.39
N GLY A 243 5.93 -26.90 -34.74
CA GLY A 243 6.45 -25.64 -35.29
C GLY A 243 5.56 -24.93 -36.31
N THR A 244 4.33 -25.39 -36.53
CA THR A 244 3.40 -24.77 -37.48
C THR A 244 2.78 -23.47 -36.96
N ASP A 245 2.60 -23.35 -35.64
CA ASP A 245 2.10 -22.13 -34.98
C ASP A 245 2.85 -21.87 -33.66
N PRO A 246 3.91 -21.05 -33.67
CA PRO A 246 4.67 -20.68 -32.48
C PRO A 246 3.85 -19.90 -31.44
N GLU A 247 2.76 -19.26 -31.85
CA GLU A 247 1.92 -18.41 -31.00
C GLU A 247 0.65 -19.14 -30.52
N ALA A 248 0.60 -20.47 -30.71
CA ALA A 248 -0.55 -21.27 -30.31
C ALA A 248 -0.85 -21.09 -28.81
N VAL A 249 -2.14 -21.13 -28.49
CA VAL A 249 -2.66 -20.98 -27.13
C VAL A 249 -3.51 -22.18 -26.74
N SER A 250 -3.61 -22.43 -25.44
CA SER A 250 -4.51 -23.43 -24.87
C SER A 250 -5.25 -22.89 -23.67
N SER A 251 -6.48 -23.37 -23.48
CA SER A 251 -7.17 -23.27 -22.19
C SER A 251 -6.46 -24.12 -21.15
N VAL A 252 -6.29 -23.56 -19.95
CA VAL A 252 -5.70 -24.21 -18.77
C VAL A 252 -6.72 -24.14 -17.64
N ALA A 253 -7.04 -25.27 -17.03
CA ALA A 253 -7.99 -25.34 -15.93
C ALA A 253 -7.40 -24.72 -14.65
N ALA A 254 -8.19 -23.96 -13.91
CA ALA A 254 -7.80 -23.27 -12.68
C ALA A 254 -8.00 -24.18 -11.44
N THR A 255 -7.11 -25.13 -11.21
CA THR A 255 -7.23 -26.16 -10.16
C THR A 255 -5.93 -26.32 -9.34
N PHE A 256 -6.02 -26.85 -8.10
CA PHE A 256 -4.86 -27.08 -7.20
C PHE A 256 -4.50 -28.54 -6.96
N ALA A 257 -5.44 -29.48 -7.16
CA ALA A 257 -5.27 -30.88 -6.79
C ALA A 257 -5.27 -31.84 -8.00
N VAL A 258 -5.82 -31.40 -9.13
CA VAL A 258 -5.94 -32.18 -10.37
C VAL A 258 -5.14 -31.42 -11.43
N GLY A 259 -4.11 -32.06 -11.98
CA GLY A 259 -3.30 -31.51 -13.08
C GLY A 259 -1.86 -31.16 -12.71
N ASP A 260 -1.23 -30.36 -13.55
CA ASP A 260 0.18 -30.00 -13.50
C ASP A 260 0.42 -28.61 -12.87
N ALA A 261 1.67 -28.14 -12.90
CA ALA A 261 2.03 -26.82 -12.37
C ALA A 261 1.36 -25.65 -13.11
N ALA A 262 0.99 -25.81 -14.39
CA ALA A 262 0.27 -24.79 -15.15
C ALA A 262 -1.15 -24.61 -14.60
N ASN A 263 -1.82 -25.68 -14.16
CA ASN A 263 -3.14 -25.58 -13.52
C ASN A 263 -3.11 -24.74 -12.23
N THR A 264 -2.10 -24.98 -11.39
CA THR A 264 -1.88 -24.19 -10.16
C THR A 264 -1.62 -22.72 -10.48
N GLY A 265 -0.80 -22.45 -11.51
CA GLY A 265 -0.55 -21.09 -11.97
C GLY A 265 -1.81 -20.42 -12.53
N ALA A 266 -2.65 -21.15 -13.27
CA ALA A 266 -3.93 -20.67 -13.77
C ALA A 266 -4.90 -20.32 -12.64
N ALA A 267 -4.96 -21.13 -11.58
CA ALA A 267 -5.78 -20.86 -10.39
C ALA A 267 -5.38 -19.56 -9.69
N LEU A 268 -4.08 -19.30 -9.57
CA LEU A 268 -3.57 -18.05 -8.99
C LEU A 268 -3.81 -16.86 -9.92
N ASN A 269 -3.63 -17.06 -11.24
CA ASN A 269 -3.80 -16.02 -12.26
C ASN A 269 -5.24 -15.51 -12.30
N VAL A 270 -6.24 -16.39 -12.38
CA VAL A 270 -7.63 -15.99 -12.65
C VAL A 270 -8.24 -15.14 -11.54
N VAL A 271 -7.80 -15.34 -10.28
CA VAL A 271 -8.30 -14.57 -9.13
C VAL A 271 -7.48 -13.33 -8.81
N PHE A 272 -6.31 -13.16 -9.43
CA PHE A 272 -5.32 -12.18 -8.98
C PHE A 272 -5.81 -10.74 -9.10
N GLY A 273 -6.30 -10.31 -10.27
CA GLY A 273 -6.75 -8.93 -10.45
C GLY A 273 -7.94 -8.58 -9.57
N MET A 274 -8.91 -9.49 -9.41
CA MET A 274 -10.01 -9.31 -8.45
C MET A 274 -9.49 -9.12 -7.01
N ALA A 275 -8.57 -9.97 -6.57
CA ALA A 275 -7.99 -9.88 -5.22
C ALA A 275 -7.24 -8.56 -4.98
N LEU A 276 -6.56 -8.04 -6.01
CA LEU A 276 -5.90 -6.74 -5.99
C LEU A 276 -6.92 -5.61 -5.79
N TRP A 277 -7.98 -5.57 -6.59
CA TRP A 277 -9.01 -4.53 -6.51
C TRP A 277 -9.80 -4.54 -5.19
N VAL A 278 -10.20 -5.72 -4.71
CA VAL A 278 -10.86 -5.87 -3.40
C VAL A 278 -9.95 -5.36 -2.28
N SER A 279 -8.67 -5.74 -2.33
CA SER A 279 -7.70 -5.29 -1.33
C SER A 279 -7.48 -3.77 -1.38
N LEU A 280 -7.50 -3.15 -2.56
CA LEU A 280 -7.39 -1.69 -2.69
C LEU A 280 -8.57 -0.98 -2.07
N ALA A 281 -9.79 -1.46 -2.33
CA ALA A 281 -11.01 -0.89 -1.76
C ALA A 281 -10.99 -0.94 -0.23
N LEU A 282 -10.58 -2.09 0.35
CA LEU A 282 -10.44 -2.25 1.81
C LEU A 282 -9.43 -1.26 2.40
N HIS A 283 -8.28 -1.09 1.75
CA HIS A 283 -7.23 -0.19 2.22
C HIS A 283 -7.61 1.29 2.05
N ALA A 284 -8.24 1.63 0.93
CA ALA A 284 -8.74 2.98 0.66
C ALA A 284 -9.80 3.40 1.68
N PHE A 285 -10.77 2.55 1.96
CA PHE A 285 -11.76 2.81 3.00
C PHE A 285 -11.12 2.85 4.39
N GLY A 286 -10.27 1.88 4.73
CA GLY A 286 -9.66 1.75 6.04
C GLY A 286 -8.77 2.93 6.43
N VAL A 287 -8.00 3.48 5.50
CA VAL A 287 -7.15 4.64 5.78
C VAL A 287 -7.98 5.91 6.01
N GLU A 288 -9.06 6.11 5.25
CA GLU A 288 -9.97 7.23 5.48
C GLU A 288 -10.66 7.11 6.83
N LEU A 289 -11.18 5.93 7.18
CA LEU A 289 -11.75 5.68 8.50
C LEU A 289 -10.75 6.01 9.61
N TYR A 290 -9.50 5.56 9.49
CA TYR A 290 -8.46 5.87 10.47
C TYR A 290 -8.18 7.38 10.60
N LEU A 291 -8.13 8.11 9.50
CA LEU A 291 -7.91 9.56 9.51
C LEU A 291 -9.09 10.30 10.15
N HIS A 292 -10.33 9.90 9.84
CA HIS A 292 -11.54 10.47 10.45
C HIS A 292 -11.68 10.14 11.95
N LEU A 293 -11.14 9.01 12.40
CA LEU A 293 -11.09 8.64 13.81
C LEU A 293 -9.92 9.26 14.59
N THR A 294 -9.05 10.04 13.92
CA THR A 294 -7.90 10.71 14.57
C THR A 294 -7.89 12.25 14.45
N PRO A 295 -9.03 12.96 14.63
CA PRO A 295 -9.11 14.41 14.40
C PRO A 295 -8.27 15.21 15.40
N LYS A 296 -8.19 14.77 16.65
CA LYS A 296 -7.35 15.41 17.68
C LYS A 296 -5.87 15.42 17.30
N GLU A 297 -5.39 14.37 16.64
CA GLU A 297 -4.00 14.31 16.19
C GLU A 297 -3.77 15.23 14.98
N ALA A 298 -4.73 15.29 14.05
CA ALA A 298 -4.68 16.22 12.92
C ALA A 298 -4.62 17.67 13.41
N GLN A 299 -5.51 18.06 14.35
CA GLN A 299 -5.53 19.40 14.94
C GLN A 299 -4.23 19.72 15.70
N ARG A 300 -3.73 18.79 16.52
CA ARG A 300 -2.45 18.96 17.23
C ARG A 300 -1.29 19.22 16.27
N LEU A 301 -1.22 18.47 15.16
CA LEU A 301 -0.18 18.67 14.14
C LEU A 301 -0.37 19.97 13.37
N ARG A 302 -1.60 20.43 13.20
CA ARG A 302 -1.90 21.71 12.55
C ARG A 302 -1.47 22.90 13.41
N GLN A 303 -1.67 22.85 14.73
CA GLN A 303 -1.13 23.84 15.67
C GLN A 303 0.41 23.90 15.61
N ILE A 304 1.09 22.75 15.56
CA ILE A 304 2.56 22.69 15.41
C ILE A 304 2.99 23.26 14.05
N SER A 305 2.23 22.99 12.99
CA SER A 305 2.50 23.52 11.65
C SER A 305 2.39 25.04 11.65
N TYR A 306 1.33 25.60 12.24
CA TYR A 306 1.16 27.05 12.41
C TYR A 306 2.38 27.71 13.07
N GLN A 307 2.83 27.20 14.23
CA GLN A 307 4.00 27.75 14.94
C GLN A 307 5.26 27.72 14.08
N ARG A 308 5.55 26.58 13.45
CA ARG A 308 6.75 26.43 12.60
C ARG A 308 6.70 27.30 11.34
N GLN A 309 5.52 27.51 10.79
CA GLN A 309 5.33 28.34 9.61
C GLN A 309 5.49 29.83 9.94
N LEU A 310 5.05 30.26 11.13
CA LEU A 310 5.34 31.60 11.66
C LEU A 310 6.85 31.81 11.84
N GLU A 311 7.52 30.89 12.52
CA GLU A 311 8.97 30.92 12.73
C GLU A 311 9.75 30.97 11.41
N ALA A 312 9.24 30.31 10.37
CA ALA A 312 9.81 30.30 9.03
C ALA A 312 9.39 31.49 8.15
N GLY A 313 8.56 32.43 8.66
CA GLY A 313 8.11 33.61 7.92
C GLY A 313 7.22 33.29 6.71
N LEU A 314 6.48 32.18 6.73
CA LEU A 314 5.58 31.83 5.62
C LEU A 314 4.33 32.73 5.63
N ARG A 315 3.87 33.12 4.43
CA ARG A 315 2.77 34.08 4.23
C ARG A 315 1.42 33.68 4.85
N ASN A 316 1.11 32.37 4.88
CA ASN A 316 -0.17 31.84 5.37
C ASN A 316 0.04 30.77 6.45
N PRO A 317 0.45 31.12 7.67
CA PRO A 317 0.67 30.16 8.75
C PRO A 317 -0.62 29.40 9.09
N GLY A 318 -0.50 28.10 9.34
CA GLY A 318 -1.60 27.15 9.54
C GLY A 318 -2.16 26.57 8.23
N SER A 319 -1.89 27.21 7.09
CA SER A 319 -2.45 26.86 5.76
C SER A 319 -1.44 27.10 4.63
N ALA A 320 -0.14 26.99 4.92
CA ALA A 320 0.90 27.22 3.92
C ALA A 320 1.00 26.07 2.90
N GLY A 321 0.52 24.87 3.26
CA GLY A 321 0.47 23.67 2.42
C GLY A 321 -0.67 23.64 1.39
N LEU A 322 -0.98 22.42 0.95
CA LEU A 322 -2.15 22.10 0.12
C LEU A 322 -3.31 21.74 1.06
N THR A 323 -3.95 22.76 1.63
CA THR A 323 -5.06 22.61 2.58
C THR A 323 -6.39 23.03 1.94
N THR A 324 -7.48 22.46 2.44
CA THR A 324 -8.85 22.71 1.93
C THR A 324 -9.30 24.15 2.15
N ASP A 325 -8.90 24.79 3.23
CA ASP A 325 -9.23 26.19 3.55
C ASP A 325 -8.40 27.22 2.78
N ARG A 326 -7.42 26.76 1.99
CA ARG A 326 -6.63 27.59 1.08
C ARG A 326 -6.98 27.38 -0.38
N LEU A 327 -7.17 26.12 -0.78
CA LEU A 327 -7.38 25.74 -2.18
C LEU A 327 -8.82 25.36 -2.50
N GLY A 328 -9.62 25.04 -1.48
CA GLY A 328 -11.03 24.70 -1.59
C GLY A 328 -11.92 25.74 -0.91
N ASP A 329 -13.09 25.28 -0.48
CA ASP A 329 -14.21 26.07 0.03
C ASP A 329 -14.41 25.95 1.55
N ALA A 330 -13.46 25.34 2.26
CA ALA A 330 -13.53 25.21 3.71
C ALA A 330 -13.29 26.56 4.42
N GLU A 331 -13.91 26.73 5.59
CA GLU A 331 -13.64 27.89 6.44
C GLU A 331 -12.16 28.01 6.78
N LYS A 332 -11.67 29.26 6.86
CA LYS A 332 -10.28 29.54 7.21
C LYS A 332 -9.97 28.98 8.59
N TRP A 333 -8.94 28.16 8.65
CA TRP A 333 -8.51 27.62 9.93
C TRP A 333 -7.90 28.72 10.81
N VAL A 334 -8.25 28.71 12.09
CA VAL A 334 -7.72 29.62 13.11
C VAL A 334 -7.08 28.83 14.27
N PRO A 335 -5.97 29.31 14.85
CA PRO A 335 -5.34 28.66 15.99
C PRO A 335 -6.24 28.74 17.24
N GLU A 336 -6.14 27.74 18.13
CA GLU A 336 -7.02 27.65 19.32
C GLU A 336 -6.82 28.82 20.30
N THR A 337 -5.64 29.44 20.29
CA THR A 337 -5.35 30.61 21.12
C THR A 337 -6.10 31.85 20.62
N SER A 338 -6.28 32.03 19.30
CA SER A 338 -7.02 33.20 18.78
C SER A 338 -8.53 33.07 18.96
N SER A 339 -9.06 31.83 18.99
CA SER A 339 -10.50 31.59 19.19
C SER A 339 -10.99 32.06 20.56
N LYS A 340 -10.15 31.98 21.61
CA LYS A 340 -10.51 32.42 22.97
C LYS A 340 -10.56 33.94 23.10
N ASP A 341 -9.71 34.65 22.36
CA ASP A 341 -9.70 36.11 22.32
C ASP A 341 -10.88 36.67 21.51
N SER A 342 -11.32 35.95 20.47
CA SER A 342 -12.54 36.33 19.72
C SER A 342 -13.84 36.12 20.52
N THR A 343 -13.92 35.09 21.37
CA THR A 343 -15.11 34.88 22.23
C THR A 343 -15.15 35.87 23.40
N SER A 344 -14.01 36.39 23.86
CA SER A 344 -13.98 37.43 24.90
C SER A 344 -14.34 38.81 24.35
N MET A 345 -14.04 39.09 23.08
CA MET A 345 -14.45 40.34 22.39
C MET A 345 -15.93 40.38 22.01
N GLN A 346 -16.61 39.24 21.82
CA GLN A 346 -18.05 39.19 21.57
C GLN A 346 -18.91 39.29 22.85
N ALA A 347 -18.32 39.18 24.04
CA ALA A 347 -19.03 39.27 25.32
C ALA A 347 -19.13 40.69 25.88
N THR A 348 -18.62 41.71 25.17
CA THR A 348 -18.51 43.10 25.66
C THR A 348 -19.26 44.13 24.80
N GLU A 349 -20.18 43.71 23.93
CA GLU A 349 -21.13 44.65 23.30
C GLU A 349 -22.32 44.90 24.25
N PRO A 350 -22.54 46.14 24.74
CA PRO A 350 -23.74 46.46 25.49
C PRO A 350 -24.92 46.50 24.51
N THR A 351 -25.91 45.64 24.74
CA THR A 351 -27.23 45.75 24.11
C THR A 351 -27.84 47.12 24.41
N GLU A 352 -27.98 47.93 23.37
CA GLU A 352 -28.72 49.19 23.38
C GLU A 352 -30.22 48.91 23.58
N PRO A 353 -30.95 49.68 24.41
CA PRO A 353 -32.36 49.41 24.66
C PRO A 353 -33.23 49.93 23.52
N THR A 354 -33.93 49.02 22.85
CA THR A 354 -35.03 49.34 21.93
C THR A 354 -36.20 49.98 22.68
N GLU A 355 -36.51 51.24 22.35
CA GLU A 355 -37.79 51.89 22.65
C GLU A 355 -38.91 51.32 21.77
N PRO A 356 -40.15 51.20 22.28
CA PRO A 356 -41.29 50.71 21.51
C PRO A 356 -42.04 51.87 20.85
N ASN A 357 -42.36 51.75 19.56
CA ASN A 357 -43.43 52.57 19.00
C ASN A 357 -44.40 51.79 18.10
N MET A 358 -45.62 51.80 18.62
CA MET A 358 -46.95 51.55 18.08
C MET A 358 -47.18 51.67 16.56
N VAL A 359 -47.95 50.70 16.07
CA VAL A 359 -49.18 50.83 15.26
C VAL A 359 -49.13 51.72 14.00
N ALA A 360 -49.26 51.08 12.84
CA ALA A 360 -50.19 51.54 11.80
C ALA A 360 -50.66 50.36 10.94
N GLU A 361 -51.98 50.28 10.86
CA GLU A 361 -52.82 49.34 10.15
C GLU A 361 -52.93 49.70 8.65
N THR A 362 -53.52 48.80 7.87
CA THR A 362 -53.98 48.90 6.46
C THR A 362 -52.90 48.75 5.37
N LYS A 363 -53.04 47.89 4.36
CA LYS A 363 -54.22 47.34 3.66
C LYS A 363 -53.92 45.96 3.08
#